data_AF-A0A935HUW9-F1
#
_entry.id   AF-A0A935HUW9-F1
#
_cell.length_a   1.000
_cell.length_b   1.000
_cell.length_c   1.000
_cell.angle_alpha   90.00
_cell.angle_beta   90.00
_cell.angle_gamma   90.00
#
_symmetry.space_group_name_H-M   'P 1'
#
loop_
_entity.id
_entity.type
_entity.pdbx_description
1 polymer ?
#
loop_
_entity_poly.entity_id
_entity_poly.type
_entity_poly.pdbx_seq_one_letter_code
_entity_poly.pdbx_strand_id
1 'polypeptide(L)'
;MDLKRDVKGIEYKDLRVVKEGEETIDRKSKIKITRAIEVGHIFKLGTKYAEALGAKFLDAEGKENPVIMGSYGIGVERTAASFIEQNNDEKGIVWKGEIAPFKVILISLEVKQKKVKNISEEFYKQMDIKEN
;
A
#
# COMPACT_ATOMS: atom_id res chain seq x y z
N MET A 1 -28.59 -2.59 38.48
CA MET A 1 -27.83 -1.33 38.38
C MET A 1 -28.47 -0.53 37.26
N ASP A 2 -28.99 0.65 37.58
CA ASP A 2 -29.55 1.61 36.61
C ASP A 2 -28.49 2.67 36.36
N LEU A 3 -27.82 2.60 35.21
CA LEU A 3 -26.71 3.49 34.88
C LEU A 3 -27.11 4.97 34.84
N LYS A 4 -28.36 5.30 34.51
CA LYS A 4 -28.82 6.70 34.46
C LYS A 4 -29.00 7.29 35.85
N ARG A 5 -29.46 6.48 36.81
CA ARG A 5 -29.63 6.88 38.21
C ARG A 5 -28.33 6.78 39.00
N ASP A 6 -27.61 5.68 38.80
CA ASP A 6 -26.47 5.28 39.62
C ASP A 6 -25.17 5.98 39.19
N VAL A 7 -25.09 6.50 37.96
CA VAL A 7 -23.90 7.21 37.43
C VAL A 7 -24.30 8.60 36.90
N LYS A 8 -23.97 9.65 37.67
CA LYS A 8 -24.21 11.04 37.26
C LYS A 8 -23.27 11.45 36.13
N GLY A 9 -23.82 12.11 35.10
CA GLY A 9 -23.03 12.65 33.98
C GLY A 9 -22.61 11.60 32.95
N ILE A 10 -23.32 10.46 32.85
CA ILE A 10 -23.00 9.44 31.85
C ILE A 10 -23.21 9.97 30.42
N GLU A 11 -22.17 9.86 29.60
CA GLU A 11 -22.23 10.13 28.17
C GLU A 11 -22.18 8.83 27.37
N TYR A 12 -22.98 8.78 26.30
CA TYR A 12 -22.96 7.66 25.37
C TYR A 12 -22.17 8.08 24.12
N LYS A 13 -21.16 7.29 23.78
CA LYS A 13 -20.31 7.48 22.60
C LYS A 13 -20.18 6.15 21.86
N ASP A 14 -19.77 6.21 20.59
CA ASP A 14 -19.41 5.02 19.83
C ASP A 14 -18.00 4.55 20.25
N LEU A 15 -17.97 3.49 21.05
CA LEU A 15 -16.74 2.95 21.65
C LEU A 15 -16.55 1.47 21.34
N ARG A 16 -17.49 0.84 20.64
CA ARG A 16 -17.45 -0.60 20.36
C ARG A 16 -16.82 -0.84 19.00
N VAL A 17 -16.16 -1.98 18.87
CA VAL A 17 -15.76 -2.47 17.54
C VAL A 17 -16.99 -3.04 16.84
N VAL A 18 -17.11 -2.73 15.56
CA VAL A 18 -18.16 -3.23 14.68
C VAL A 18 -18.05 -4.74 14.49
N LYS A 19 -19.18 -5.42 14.26
CA LYS A 19 -19.22 -6.85 13.93
C LYS A 19 -19.61 -7.05 12.47
N GLU A 20 -19.15 -8.15 11.88
CA GLU A 20 -19.58 -8.55 10.54
C GLU A 20 -21.10 -8.76 10.51
N GLY A 21 -21.74 -8.29 9.44
CA GLY A 21 -23.20 -8.35 9.25
C GLY A 21 -23.99 -7.18 9.82
N GLU A 22 -23.36 -6.27 10.58
CA GLU A 22 -24.02 -5.04 11.05
C GLU A 22 -24.30 -4.06 9.91
N GLU A 23 -25.26 -3.15 10.10
CA GLU A 23 -25.64 -2.17 9.08
C GLU A 23 -24.56 -1.12 8.86
N THR A 24 -24.44 -0.66 7.61
CA THR A 24 -23.68 0.55 7.30
C THR A 24 -24.34 1.79 7.90
N ILE A 25 -23.57 2.87 8.08
CA ILE A 25 -24.07 4.14 8.63
C ILE A 25 -25.24 4.70 7.81
N ASP A 26 -25.23 4.50 6.49
CA ASP A 26 -26.31 4.90 5.59
C ASP A 26 -27.46 3.87 5.48
N ARG A 27 -27.36 2.73 6.18
CA ARG A 27 -28.32 1.61 6.23
C ARG A 27 -28.67 0.97 4.88
N LYS A 28 -27.80 1.12 3.88
CA LYS A 28 -28.05 0.54 2.54
C LYS A 28 -27.48 -0.87 2.39
N SER A 29 -26.56 -1.28 3.25
CA SER A 29 -25.88 -2.57 3.13
C SER A 29 -25.37 -3.07 4.49
N LYS A 30 -24.79 -4.27 4.48
CA LYS A 30 -24.19 -4.91 5.65
C LYS A 30 -22.67 -4.88 5.56
N ILE A 31 -22.02 -4.71 6.70
CA ILE A 31 -20.56 -4.65 6.83
C ILE A 31 -19.99 -6.05 6.64
N LYS A 32 -19.05 -6.17 5.70
CA LYS A 32 -18.20 -7.36 5.51
C LYS A 32 -16.82 -7.06 6.04
N ILE A 33 -16.23 -7.99 6.80
CA ILE A 33 -14.88 -7.81 7.36
C ILE A 33 -13.92 -8.69 6.57
N THR A 34 -12.87 -8.08 6.02
CA THR A 34 -11.79 -8.78 5.33
C THR A 34 -10.45 -8.44 5.96
N ARG A 35 -9.49 -9.36 5.84
CA ARG A 35 -8.10 -9.08 6.15
C ARG A 35 -7.46 -8.35 4.97
N ALA A 36 -6.62 -7.38 5.28
CA ALA A 36 -5.88 -6.59 4.29
C ALA A 36 -4.51 -6.23 4.87
N ILE A 37 -3.55 -5.97 3.99
CA ILE A 37 -2.24 -5.43 4.35
C ILE A 37 -2.23 -3.95 3.99
N GLU A 38 -1.99 -3.09 4.97
CA GLU A 38 -1.82 -1.66 4.72
C GLU A 38 -0.46 -1.39 4.09
N VAL A 39 -0.48 -1.10 2.78
CA VAL A 39 0.73 -0.77 1.99
C VAL A 39 1.01 0.73 1.95
N GLY A 40 0.05 1.56 2.35
CA GLY A 40 0.22 3.01 2.38
C GLY A 40 -0.91 3.72 3.11
N HIS A 41 -0.66 4.98 3.47
CA HIS A 41 -1.59 5.82 4.22
C HIS A 41 -1.45 7.28 3.78
N ILE A 42 -2.58 7.99 3.74
CA ILE A 42 -2.63 9.43 3.51
C ILE A 42 -3.25 10.14 4.71
N PHE A 43 -2.63 11.22 5.16
CA PHE A 43 -3.10 11.99 6.31
C PHE A 43 -3.32 13.45 5.96
N LYS A 44 -4.47 13.98 6.36
CA LYS A 44 -4.69 15.43 6.48
C LYS A 44 -4.16 15.86 7.85
N LEU A 45 -2.95 16.40 7.87
CA LEU A 45 -2.30 16.80 9.12
C LEU A 45 -2.80 18.16 9.62
N GLY A 46 -3.37 18.98 8.73
CA GLY A 46 -3.78 20.33 9.06
C GLY A 46 -2.58 21.16 9.47
N THR A 47 -2.70 21.94 10.54
CA THR A 47 -1.67 22.85 11.01
C THR A 47 -0.85 22.29 12.18
N LYS A 48 -1.14 21.07 12.65
CA LYS A 48 -0.56 20.46 13.86
C LYS A 48 0.96 20.62 13.97
N TYR A 49 1.69 20.30 12.90
CA TYR A 49 3.15 20.40 12.88
C TYR A 49 3.64 21.81 12.54
N ALA A 50 2.93 22.51 11.65
CA ALA A 50 3.28 23.87 11.25
C ALA A 50 3.24 24.84 12.43
N GLU A 51 2.23 24.73 13.30
CA GLU A 51 2.12 25.52 14.54
C GLU A 51 3.25 25.18 15.52
N ALA A 52 3.51 23.89 15.73
CA ALA A 52 4.54 23.44 16.67
C ALA A 52 5.97 23.83 16.24
N LEU A 53 6.23 23.87 14.94
CA LEU A 53 7.57 24.14 14.37
C LEU A 53 7.74 25.58 13.87
N GLY A 54 6.69 26.41 13.94
CA GLY A 54 6.72 27.79 13.45
C GLY A 54 6.78 27.92 11.92
N ALA A 55 6.32 26.91 11.17
CA ALA A 55 6.27 26.96 9.71
C ALA A 55 5.06 27.79 9.25
N LYS A 56 5.31 29.04 8.88
CA LYS A 56 4.29 30.01 8.45
C LYS A 56 4.55 30.55 7.04
N PHE A 57 3.52 31.11 6.43
CA PHE A 57 3.60 31.86 5.17
C PHE A 57 2.77 33.15 5.29
N LEU A 58 3.06 34.14 4.44
CA LEU A 58 2.21 35.32 4.27
C LEU A 58 1.18 35.03 3.18
N ASP A 59 -0.09 35.27 3.48
CA ASP A 59 -1.14 35.21 2.48
C ASP A 59 -1.15 36.46 1.58
N ALA A 60 -2.13 36.52 0.65
CA ALA A 60 -2.27 37.62 -0.29
C ALA A 60 -2.54 38.99 0.37
N GLU A 61 -3.00 39.00 1.63
CA GLU A 61 -3.26 40.21 2.42
C GLU A 61 -2.07 40.59 3.32
N GLY A 62 -0.98 39.81 3.27
CA GLY A 62 0.21 40.02 4.09
C GLY A 62 0.05 39.52 5.53
N LYS A 63 -0.93 38.66 5.80
CA LYS A 63 -1.13 38.06 7.13
C LYS A 63 -0.38 36.74 7.25
N GLU A 64 0.29 36.55 8.39
CA GLU A 64 0.94 35.28 8.71
C GLU A 64 -0.09 34.18 9.03
N ASN A 65 0.01 33.05 8.32
CA ASN A 65 -0.77 31.85 8.58
C ASN A 65 0.14 30.61 8.67
N PRO A 66 -0.17 29.62 9.51
CA PRO A 66 0.53 28.34 9.51
C PRO A 66 0.26 27.58 8.21
N VAL A 67 1.25 26.84 7.73
CA VAL A 67 1.10 26.00 6.53
C VAL A 67 0.11 24.85 6.81
N ILE A 68 -0.85 24.64 5.91
CA ILE A 68 -1.74 23.47 5.94
C ILE A 68 -1.00 22.28 5.33
N MET A 69 -0.90 21.18 6.07
CA MET A 69 -0.06 20.05 5.70
C MET A 69 -0.87 18.78 5.40
N GLY A 70 -0.34 18.00 4.47
CA GLY A 70 -0.71 16.61 4.23
C GLY A 70 0.53 15.71 4.27
N SER A 71 0.33 14.43 4.50
CA SER A 71 1.39 13.41 4.43
C SER A 71 0.91 12.21 3.64
N TYR A 72 1.81 11.62 2.85
CA TYR A 72 1.54 10.52 1.95
C TYR A 72 2.68 9.52 2.09
N GLY A 73 2.37 8.30 2.52
CA GLY A 73 3.36 7.25 2.72
C GLY A 73 2.97 5.96 1.99
N ILE A 74 3.93 5.37 1.29
CA ILE A 74 3.82 4.03 0.72
C ILE A 74 5.02 3.23 1.21
N GLY A 75 4.77 2.06 1.82
CA GLY A 75 5.82 1.13 2.20
C GLY A 75 6.26 0.34 0.97
N VAL A 76 7.34 0.75 0.31
CA VAL A 76 7.80 0.15 -0.95
C VAL A 76 8.13 -1.34 -0.78
N GLU A 77 8.91 -1.68 0.24
CA GLU A 77 9.31 -3.06 0.56
C GLU A 77 8.09 -3.87 1.00
N ARG A 78 7.20 -3.27 1.80
CA ARG A 78 5.94 -3.91 2.21
C ARG A 78 5.05 -4.18 1.02
N THR A 79 5.02 -3.29 0.03
CA THR A 79 4.22 -3.46 -1.20
C THR A 79 4.74 -4.65 -1.99
N ALA A 80 6.06 -4.78 -2.15
CA ALA A 80 6.67 -5.94 -2.80
C ALA A 80 6.34 -7.26 -2.06
N ALA A 81 6.50 -7.28 -0.73
CA ALA A 81 6.14 -8.45 0.08
C ALA A 81 4.64 -8.79 0.00
N SER A 82 3.76 -7.77 0.05
CA SER A 82 2.30 -7.95 -0.05
C SER A 82 1.88 -8.46 -1.43
N PHE A 83 2.61 -8.08 -2.48
CA PHE A 83 2.39 -8.63 -3.81
C PHE A 83 2.72 -10.13 -3.84
N ILE A 84 3.87 -10.53 -3.29
CA ILE A 84 4.28 -11.94 -3.22
C ILE A 84 3.25 -12.75 -2.43
N GLU A 85 2.79 -12.25 -1.27
CA GLU A 85 1.77 -12.90 -0.43
C GLU A 85 0.47 -13.20 -1.21
N GLN A 86 0.09 -12.31 -2.13
CA GLN A 86 -1.12 -12.48 -2.95
C GLN A 86 -0.87 -13.20 -4.29
N ASN A 87 0.39 -13.39 -4.70
CA ASN A 87 0.76 -13.91 -6.01
C ASN A 87 1.88 -14.96 -5.87
N ASN A 88 1.52 -16.11 -5.30
CA ASN A 88 2.38 -17.27 -5.20
C ASN A 88 1.57 -18.55 -5.46
N ASP A 89 2.29 -19.62 -5.79
CA ASP A 89 1.76 -20.97 -5.90
C ASP A 89 2.73 -21.98 -5.26
N GLU A 90 2.44 -23.28 -5.41
CA GLU A 90 3.27 -24.36 -4.87
C GLU A 90 4.71 -24.37 -5.41
N LYS A 91 4.99 -23.68 -6.51
CA LYS A 91 6.32 -23.57 -7.15
C LYS A 91 7.06 -22.28 -6.78
N GLY A 92 6.42 -21.37 -6.05
CA GLY A 92 7.03 -20.14 -5.54
C GLY A 92 6.34 -18.87 -5.99
N ILE A 93 7.13 -17.81 -6.22
CA ILE A 93 6.63 -16.47 -6.52
C ILE A 93 6.14 -16.38 -7.96
N VAL A 94 4.92 -15.87 -8.15
CA VAL A 94 4.35 -15.59 -9.47
C VAL A 94 4.40 -14.08 -9.72
N TRP A 95 5.54 -13.60 -10.21
CA TRP A 95 5.69 -12.21 -10.62
C TRP A 95 4.77 -11.87 -11.81
N LYS A 96 4.16 -10.68 -11.79
CA LYS A 96 3.31 -10.17 -12.88
C LYS A 96 3.77 -8.77 -13.29
N GLY A 97 3.68 -8.47 -14.59
CA GLY A 97 3.90 -7.12 -15.11
C GLY A 97 5.32 -6.59 -14.89
N GLU A 98 5.42 -5.31 -14.52
CA GLU A 98 6.69 -4.56 -14.45
C GLU A 98 7.51 -4.82 -13.19
N ILE A 99 6.95 -5.47 -12.18
CA ILE A 99 7.68 -5.79 -10.94
C ILE A 99 8.44 -7.11 -11.03
N ALA A 100 8.28 -7.86 -12.12
CA ALA A 100 9.07 -9.07 -12.35
C ALA A 100 10.56 -8.70 -12.50
N PRO A 101 11.48 -9.37 -11.77
CA PRO A 101 12.91 -9.06 -11.87
C PRO A 101 13.46 -9.19 -13.30
N PHE A 102 12.94 -10.18 -14.03
CA PHE A 102 13.22 -10.41 -15.44
C PHE A 102 11.92 -10.86 -16.13
N LYS A 103 11.75 -10.48 -17.40
CA LYS A 103 10.59 -10.92 -18.20
C LYS A 103 10.73 -12.35 -18.72
N VAL A 104 11.97 -12.79 -18.99
CA VAL A 104 12.31 -14.11 -19.50
C VAL A 104 13.55 -14.63 -18.77
N ILE A 105 13.55 -15.91 -18.40
CA ILE A 105 14.73 -16.61 -17.86
C ILE A 105 15.15 -17.65 -18.90
N LEU A 106 16.32 -17.46 -19.51
CA LEU A 106 16.88 -18.40 -20.47
C LEU A 106 17.77 -19.44 -19.76
N ILE A 107 17.43 -20.73 -19.91
CA ILE A 107 18.17 -21.84 -19.30
C ILE A 107 18.83 -22.68 -20.39
N SER A 108 20.17 -22.78 -20.36
CA SER A 108 20.94 -23.61 -21.27
C SER A 108 21.26 -24.95 -20.60
N LEU A 109 20.70 -26.04 -21.12
CA LEU A 109 20.75 -27.36 -20.47
C LEU A 109 22.11 -28.08 -20.58
N GLU A 110 22.83 -27.91 -21.70
CA GLU A 110 24.14 -28.52 -21.93
C GLU A 110 25.10 -27.53 -22.61
N VAL A 111 25.83 -26.78 -21.77
CA VAL A 111 26.72 -25.70 -22.21
C VAL A 111 28.01 -26.20 -22.87
N LYS A 112 28.40 -27.47 -22.70
CA LYS A 112 29.58 -28.03 -23.36
C LYS A 112 29.31 -28.35 -24.83
N GLN A 113 28.05 -28.57 -25.19
CA GLN A 113 27.68 -28.74 -26.59
C GLN A 113 27.66 -27.38 -27.29
N LYS A 114 28.62 -27.17 -28.19
CA LYS A 114 28.80 -25.89 -28.93
C LYS A 114 27.52 -25.38 -29.57
N LYS A 115 26.68 -26.27 -30.12
CA LYS A 115 25.40 -25.90 -30.74
C LYS A 115 24.44 -25.23 -29.75
N VAL A 116 24.22 -25.86 -28.59
CA VAL A 116 23.34 -25.35 -27.53
C VAL A 116 23.87 -24.02 -26.98
N LYS A 117 25.18 -23.93 -26.74
CA LYS A 117 25.82 -22.69 -26.30
C LYS A 117 25.60 -21.54 -27.28
N ASN A 118 25.95 -21.74 -28.56
CA ASN A 118 25.86 -20.70 -29.59
C ASN A 118 24.42 -20.20 -29.77
N ILE A 119 23.44 -21.11 -29.81
CA ILE A 119 22.02 -20.74 -29.95
C ILE A 119 21.52 -19.99 -28.71
N SER A 120 21.93 -20.42 -27.50
CA SER A 120 21.55 -19.72 -26.26
C SER A 120 22.09 -18.29 -26.23
N GLU A 121 23.34 -18.09 -26.64
CA GLU A 121 23.95 -16.75 -26.73
C GLU A 121 23.30 -15.88 -27.81
N GLU A 122 22.90 -16.47 -28.94
CA GLU A 122 22.15 -15.78 -29.99
C GLU A 122 20.79 -15.29 -29.49
N PHE A 123 20.00 -16.16 -28.85
CA PHE A 123 18.71 -15.78 -28.27
C PHE A 123 18.86 -14.72 -27.19
N TYR A 124 19.85 -14.85 -26.31
CA TYR A 124 20.13 -13.84 -25.29
C TYR A 124 20.37 -12.47 -25.94
N LYS A 125 21.21 -12.40 -26.98
CA LYS A 125 21.47 -11.16 -27.71
C LYS A 125 20.23 -10.61 -28.41
N GLN A 126 19.40 -11.47 -29.00
CA GLN A 126 18.14 -11.04 -29.63
C GLN A 126 17.17 -10.43 -28.62
N MET A 127 17.13 -10.97 -27.40
CA MET A 127 16.28 -10.47 -26.30
C MET A 127 16.86 -9.23 -25.61
N ASP A 128 18.18 -9.02 -25.67
CA ASP A 128 18.88 -7.85 -25.09
C ASP A 128 18.84 -6.61 -26.02
N ILE A 129 18.38 -6.78 -27.28
CA ILE A 129 18.08 -5.64 -28.16
C ILE A 129 16.82 -4.96 -27.62
N LYS A 130 17.05 -3.93 -26.80
CA LYS A 130 16.03 -3.04 -26.27
C LYS A 130 15.07 -2.59 -27.38
N GLU A 131 13.77 -2.85 -27.19
CA GLU A 131 12.74 -1.95 -27.71
C GLU A 131 13.01 -0.57 -27.09
N ASN A 132 13.28 0.43 -27.93
CA ASN A 132 13.25 1.84 -27.56
C ASN A 132 11.80 2.26 -27.30
#